data_AF-A0A919N2X6-F1
#
_entry.id   AF-A0A919N2X6-F1
#
_cell.length_a   1.000
_cell.length_b   1.000
_cell.length_c   1.000
_cell.angle_alpha   90.00
_cell.angle_beta   90.00
_cell.angle_gamma   90.00
#
_symmetry.space_group_name_H-M   'P 1'
#
loop_
_entity.id
_entity.type
_entity.pdbx_description
1 polymer ?
#
loop_
_entity_poly.entity_id
_entity_poly.type
_entity_poly.pdbx_seq_one_letter_code
_entity_poly.pdbx_strand_id
1 'polypeptide(L)'
;MHSTAELRDGLADLAEPVIPSEGYEGQIMRRAKRFRGRRRIAAGAASAVCLAVLVTMFRVVSVGSTPQLAASPPDGPFLGWSPAGNVDAGLVSEATGVWDRTNSAGPHTAVRALVATHNRRLRSAVVVLQGYDKQGAARLAFFTGDSGAANALRMRVDRPAPDPVKTQVISLVSPRLTGAGGVVSKDGWGTYAIAVAMPGVTAVRVSSTAVDEEMIGNPDEPTSRLVVTELPLAATAQTTRISGFIKPNRPFASVTKVFEVPGEDGVAGDARAVPAEVVSRNGEQVVVTFPKNQGVRPGQLAVVAEGLVGRVATVDAVRGEGIIDLVTSTEFTGQVYTNISNVPGSVRGTGGKLVMENIPADGDVYQTNRVLMPDPSQQSNQVGAVTIGRASADKAAGATMVELTPTVDLAHLTSLSIMTPFAD
;
A
#
# COMPACT_ATOMS: atom_id res chain seq x y z
N MET A 1 34.34 27.54 46.11
CA MET A 1 35.43 26.86 45.36
C MET A 1 35.28 25.37 45.63
N HIS A 2 34.75 24.61 44.66
CA HIS A 2 34.67 23.15 44.77
C HIS A 2 36.05 22.54 44.54
N SER A 3 36.37 21.48 45.29
CA SER A 3 37.68 20.85 45.20
C SER A 3 37.82 20.07 43.89
N THR A 4 39.06 19.93 43.40
CA THR A 4 39.36 19.16 42.18
C THR A 4 38.95 17.68 42.27
N ALA A 5 38.72 17.15 43.49
CA ALA A 5 38.17 15.81 43.70
C ALA A 5 36.64 15.78 43.50
N GLU A 6 35.91 16.78 44.02
CA GLU A 6 34.45 16.88 43.85
C GLU A 6 34.05 17.11 42.38
N LEU A 7 34.85 17.85 41.61
CA LEU A 7 34.65 17.99 40.16
C LEU A 7 34.99 16.71 39.38
N ARG A 8 35.84 15.83 39.92
CA ARG A 8 36.22 14.56 39.29
C ARG A 8 35.17 13.49 39.51
N ASP A 9 34.61 13.42 40.72
CA ASP A 9 33.51 12.50 41.03
C ASP A 9 32.19 12.95 40.38
N GLY A 10 31.94 14.27 40.29
CA GLY A 10 30.80 14.81 39.53
C GLY A 10 30.89 14.63 38.01
N LEU A 11 32.10 14.47 37.45
CA LEU A 11 32.31 14.12 36.03
C LEU A 11 32.27 12.60 35.78
N ALA A 12 32.55 11.79 36.79
CA ALA A 12 32.43 10.33 36.71
C ALA A 12 30.95 9.88 36.71
N ASP A 13 30.07 10.57 37.45
CA ASP A 13 28.63 10.32 37.42
C ASP A 13 27.92 10.88 36.16
N LEU A 14 28.59 11.73 35.37
CA LEU A 14 28.16 12.13 34.02
C LEU A 14 28.73 11.25 32.91
N ALA A 15 29.60 10.29 33.26
CA ALA A 15 30.15 9.28 32.37
C ALA A 15 29.48 7.92 32.63
N GLU A 16 28.15 7.90 32.65
CA GLU A 16 27.42 6.67 32.40
C GLU A 16 27.85 6.18 31.01
N PRO A 17 28.30 4.91 30.86
CA PRO A 17 28.65 4.41 29.55
C PRO A 17 27.39 4.47 28.70
N VAL A 18 27.37 5.41 27.75
CA VAL A 18 26.53 5.31 26.56
C VAL A 18 26.99 4.03 25.89
N ILE A 19 26.40 2.91 26.31
CA ILE A 19 26.29 1.71 25.52
C ILE A 19 25.78 2.25 24.20
N PRO A 20 26.52 2.10 23.08
CA PRO A 20 25.95 2.40 21.80
C PRO A 20 24.70 1.55 21.76
N SER A 21 23.53 2.18 21.81
CA SER A 21 22.31 1.49 21.44
C SER A 21 22.63 1.02 20.04
N GLU A 22 22.85 -0.29 19.87
CA GLU A 22 22.88 -0.87 18.56
C GLU A 22 21.59 -0.36 17.94
N GLY A 23 21.72 0.56 16.98
CA GLY A 23 20.58 1.15 16.33
C GLY A 23 19.68 0.01 15.88
N TYR A 24 18.39 0.28 15.80
CA TYR A 24 17.41 -0.64 15.21
C TYR A 24 17.94 -1.30 13.91
N GLU A 25 18.82 -0.58 13.20
CA GLU A 25 19.65 -0.97 12.06
C GLU A 25 20.64 -2.12 12.30
N GLY A 26 21.33 -2.21 13.44
CA GLY A 26 22.20 -3.33 13.79
C GLY A 26 21.43 -4.64 13.97
N GLN A 27 20.22 -4.56 14.54
CA GLN A 27 19.32 -5.70 14.69
C GLN A 27 18.69 -6.11 13.35
N ILE A 28 18.28 -5.15 12.51
CA ILE A 28 17.75 -5.41 11.17
C ILE A 28 18.82 -5.95 10.23
N MET A 29 20.03 -5.39 10.22
CA MET A 29 21.13 -5.88 9.40
C MET A 29 21.57 -7.28 9.82
N ARG A 30 21.60 -7.60 11.13
CA ARG A 30 21.87 -8.98 11.59
C ARG A 30 20.76 -9.96 11.22
N ARG A 31 19.49 -9.53 11.22
CA ARG A 31 18.34 -10.32 10.73
C ARG A 31 18.45 -10.56 9.21
N ALA A 32 18.76 -9.52 8.43
CA ALA A 32 18.97 -9.60 6.99
C ALA A 32 20.22 -10.43 6.61
N LYS A 33 21.31 -10.36 7.38
CA LYS A 33 22.51 -11.21 7.20
C LYS A 33 22.22 -12.68 7.50
N ARG A 34 21.42 -12.98 8.54
CA ARG A 34 20.98 -14.36 8.85
C ARG A 34 20.12 -14.96 7.74
N PHE A 35 19.30 -14.17 7.05
CA PHE A 35 18.49 -14.65 5.92
C PHE A 35 19.26 -14.74 4.59
N ARG A 36 20.23 -13.85 4.33
CA ARG A 36 21.12 -13.97 3.15
C ARG A 36 22.14 -15.11 3.27
N GLY A 37 22.53 -15.48 4.50
CA GLY A 37 23.45 -16.59 4.76
C GLY A 37 22.92 -17.99 4.42
N ARG A 38 21.59 -18.15 4.28
CA ARG A 38 20.95 -19.44 3.93
C ARG A 38 20.71 -19.65 2.42
N ARG A 39 21.05 -18.69 1.55
CA ARG A 39 20.89 -18.80 0.09
C ARG A 39 22.20 -19.03 -0.69
N ARG A 40 23.30 -19.37 -0.01
CA ARG A 40 24.60 -19.70 -0.64
C ARG A 40 24.97 -21.19 -0.60
N ILE A 41 23.98 -22.09 -0.66
CA ILE A 41 24.23 -23.50 -1.02
C ILE A 41 23.23 -23.87 -2.11
N ALA A 42 23.64 -23.63 -3.36
CA ALA A 42 23.23 -24.31 -4.60
C ALA A 42 23.53 -23.38 -5.79
N ALA A 43 24.80 -23.08 -5.99
CA ALA A 43 25.31 -22.71 -7.30
C ALA A 43 26.36 -23.77 -7.64
N GLY A 44 26.09 -24.60 -8.66
CA GLY A 44 27.04 -25.60 -9.13
C GLY A 44 26.41 -26.69 -9.96
N ALA A 45 26.46 -26.48 -11.28
CA ALA A 45 26.22 -27.39 -12.40
C ALA A 45 24.81 -27.31 -13.03
N ALA A 46 24.63 -27.10 -14.33
CA ALA A 46 25.52 -26.69 -15.42
C ALA A 46 24.62 -26.27 -16.58
N SER A 47 25.06 -25.29 -17.35
CA SER A 47 24.54 -24.88 -18.66
C SER A 47 24.55 -26.00 -19.70
N ALA A 48 23.52 -26.03 -20.58
CA ALA A 48 23.45 -26.57 -21.96
C ALA A 48 22.14 -27.37 -22.13
N VAL A 49 21.32 -27.28 -23.19
CA VAL A 49 21.40 -26.62 -24.50
C VAL A 49 19.97 -26.62 -25.08
N CYS A 50 19.67 -25.64 -25.90
CA CYS A 50 18.48 -25.44 -26.74
C CYS A 50 17.92 -26.69 -27.45
N LEU A 51 16.58 -26.74 -27.55
CA LEU A 51 15.68 -27.32 -28.57
C LEU A 51 14.42 -27.80 -27.82
N ALA A 52 13.31 -27.08 -27.75
CA ALA A 52 12.47 -26.77 -28.88
C ALA A 52 11.48 -25.63 -28.54
N VAL A 53 11.86 -24.43 -28.95
CA VAL A 53 10.89 -23.53 -29.58
C VAL A 53 10.55 -24.20 -30.91
N LEU A 54 9.32 -24.71 -31.06
CA LEU A 54 8.59 -24.96 -32.33
C LEU A 54 7.42 -25.95 -32.16
N VAL A 55 6.61 -25.77 -31.11
CA VAL A 55 5.14 -25.98 -31.22
C VAL A 55 4.45 -24.76 -30.60
N THR A 56 4.87 -23.58 -31.05
CA THR A 56 3.99 -22.44 -31.19
C THR A 56 3.02 -22.77 -32.34
N MET A 57 1.73 -22.86 -32.05
CA MET A 57 0.63 -22.16 -32.73
C MET A 57 -0.68 -22.89 -32.42
N PHE A 58 -1.62 -22.14 -31.84
CA PHE A 58 -2.94 -22.54 -31.29
C PHE A 58 -2.98 -23.04 -29.84
N ARG A 59 -2.84 -22.09 -28.89
CA ARG A 59 -3.84 -21.82 -27.84
C ARG A 59 -3.48 -20.54 -27.08
N VAL A 60 -3.90 -19.41 -27.66
CA VAL A 60 -4.41 -18.29 -26.87
C VAL A 60 -5.71 -18.78 -26.22
N VAL A 61 -5.98 -18.36 -24.98
CA VAL A 61 -7.12 -18.73 -24.12
C VAL A 61 -7.01 -20.11 -23.44
N SER A 62 -6.56 -20.11 -22.18
CA SER A 62 -7.39 -20.57 -21.05
C SER A 62 -6.63 -20.46 -19.73
N VAL A 63 -7.22 -19.64 -18.86
CA VAL A 63 -7.13 -19.65 -17.40
C VAL A 63 -6.80 -21.06 -16.89
N GLY A 64 -5.61 -21.22 -16.32
CA GLY A 64 -5.26 -22.41 -15.56
C GLY A 64 -6.27 -22.58 -14.43
N SER A 65 -7.05 -23.65 -14.55
CA SER A 65 -8.12 -24.08 -13.64
C SER A 65 -7.72 -23.90 -12.18
N THR A 66 -8.29 -22.88 -11.55
CA THR A 66 -8.36 -22.76 -10.10
C THR A 66 -9.04 -24.02 -9.54
N PRO A 67 -8.56 -24.58 -8.42
CA PRO A 67 -9.48 -25.34 -7.55
C PRO A 67 -10.64 -24.38 -7.31
N GLN A 68 -11.85 -24.76 -7.70
CA GLN A 68 -13.03 -23.93 -7.49
C GLN A 68 -13.12 -23.59 -5.99
N LEU A 69 -12.62 -22.42 -5.63
CA LEU A 69 -12.95 -21.75 -4.39
C LEU A 69 -14.41 -21.38 -4.54
N ALA A 70 -15.27 -22.31 -4.13
CA ALA A 70 -16.69 -22.06 -4.07
C ALA A 70 -16.92 -21.08 -2.93
N ALA A 71 -16.83 -19.79 -3.22
CA ALA A 71 -17.79 -18.89 -2.59
C ALA A 71 -19.17 -19.46 -2.96
N SER A 72 -20.01 -19.76 -1.96
CA SER A 72 -21.38 -20.20 -2.21
C SER A 72 -22.01 -19.30 -3.29
N PRO A 73 -22.73 -19.85 -4.29
CA PRO A 73 -23.33 -19.02 -5.32
C PRO A 73 -24.13 -17.91 -4.63
N PRO A 74 -23.81 -16.64 -4.89
CA PRO A 74 -24.44 -15.54 -4.17
C PRO A 74 -25.92 -15.49 -4.54
N ASP A 75 -26.78 -15.68 -3.56
CA ASP A 75 -28.23 -15.51 -3.69
C ASP A 75 -28.61 -14.07 -3.26
N GLY A 76 -28.08 -13.09 -3.98
CA GLY A 76 -28.29 -11.66 -3.71
C GLY A 76 -27.07 -10.77 -3.95
N PRO A 77 -27.18 -9.46 -3.64
CA PRO A 77 -26.17 -8.45 -3.97
C PRO A 77 -25.01 -8.37 -2.97
N PHE A 78 -24.97 -9.29 -1.99
CA PHE A 78 -23.97 -9.31 -0.93
C PHE A 78 -22.97 -10.43 -1.13
N LEU A 79 -21.79 -10.25 -0.55
CA LEU A 79 -20.80 -11.32 -0.45
C LEU A 79 -21.41 -12.43 0.42
N GLY A 80 -21.71 -13.58 -0.19
CA GLY A 80 -22.23 -14.78 0.49
C GLY A 80 -21.21 -15.47 1.40
N TRP A 81 -20.22 -14.72 1.87
CA TRP A 81 -19.11 -15.23 2.66
C TRP A 81 -19.56 -15.41 4.11
N SER A 82 -19.11 -16.47 4.76
CA SER A 82 -19.19 -16.56 6.21
C SER A 82 -18.42 -15.39 6.86
N PRO A 83 -18.61 -15.10 8.15
CA PRO A 83 -17.76 -14.15 8.86
C PRO A 83 -16.33 -14.69 9.08
N ALA A 84 -15.33 -13.82 9.02
CA ALA A 84 -13.95 -14.18 9.32
C ALA A 84 -13.71 -14.10 10.83
N GLY A 85 -13.62 -15.28 11.47
CA GLY A 85 -13.47 -15.40 12.92
C GLY A 85 -14.79 -15.30 13.69
N ASN A 86 -14.69 -15.20 15.01
CA ASN A 86 -15.86 -15.03 15.88
C ASN A 86 -16.36 -13.58 15.79
N VAL A 87 -17.67 -13.43 15.60
CA VAL A 87 -18.34 -12.13 15.49
C VAL A 87 -18.76 -11.66 16.87
N ASP A 88 -18.27 -10.49 17.27
CA ASP A 88 -18.72 -9.79 18.47
C ASP A 88 -20.03 -9.03 18.18
N ALA A 89 -21.14 -9.52 18.75
CA ALA A 89 -22.46 -8.93 18.53
C ALA A 89 -22.57 -7.49 19.07
N GLY A 90 -21.81 -7.14 20.11
CA GLY A 90 -21.77 -5.78 20.65
C GLY A 90 -21.15 -4.80 19.65
N LEU A 91 -20.02 -5.19 19.05
CA LEU A 91 -19.38 -4.41 17.99
C LEU A 91 -20.27 -4.26 16.75
N VAL A 92 -21.01 -5.31 16.37
CA VAL A 92 -21.99 -5.22 15.26
C VAL A 92 -23.07 -4.19 15.58
N SER A 93 -23.67 -4.27 16.77
CA SER A 93 -24.72 -3.33 17.19
C SER A 93 -24.22 -1.89 17.23
N GLU A 94 -23.03 -1.65 17.76
CA GLU A 94 -22.42 -0.30 17.80
C GLU A 94 -22.13 0.21 16.39
N ALA A 95 -21.51 -0.61 15.53
CA ALA A 95 -21.18 -0.25 14.15
C ALA A 95 -22.44 0.08 13.34
N THR A 96 -23.50 -0.72 13.44
CA THR A 96 -24.80 -0.42 12.80
C THR A 96 -25.36 0.92 13.31
N GLY A 97 -25.32 1.16 14.62
CA GLY A 97 -25.77 2.44 15.18
C GLY A 97 -24.90 3.65 14.75
N VAL A 98 -23.61 3.47 14.48
CA VAL A 98 -22.76 4.50 13.86
C VAL A 98 -23.13 4.71 12.39
N TRP A 99 -23.35 3.62 11.65
CA TRP A 99 -23.71 3.64 10.24
C TRP A 99 -25.02 4.39 9.98
N ASP A 100 -26.04 4.09 10.79
CA ASP A 100 -27.37 4.70 10.72
C ASP A 100 -27.38 6.18 11.12
N ARG A 101 -26.49 6.60 12.04
CA ARG A 101 -26.39 8.01 12.45
C ARG A 101 -25.65 8.88 11.44
N THR A 102 -24.67 8.32 10.74
CA THR A 102 -23.86 9.08 9.78
C THR A 102 -24.60 9.31 8.47
N ASN A 103 -25.60 8.47 8.17
CA ASN A 103 -26.42 8.58 6.98
C ASN A 103 -27.80 9.14 7.37
N SER A 104 -28.05 10.44 7.13
CA SER A 104 -29.29 11.16 7.50
C SER A 104 -30.57 10.59 6.86
N ALA A 105 -30.45 9.55 6.04
CA ALA A 105 -31.54 8.96 5.27
C ALA A 105 -32.40 7.98 6.08
N GLY A 106 -31.87 7.24 7.06
CA GLY A 106 -32.63 6.23 7.84
C GLY A 106 -31.80 4.95 8.10
N PRO A 107 -32.35 3.95 8.82
CA PRO A 107 -31.59 2.80 9.27
C PRO A 107 -31.28 1.81 8.14
N HIS A 108 -30.11 1.17 8.21
CA HIS A 108 -29.74 0.08 7.31
C HIS A 108 -30.51 -1.19 7.65
N THR A 109 -30.78 -1.99 6.62
CA THR A 109 -31.53 -3.26 6.76
C THR A 109 -30.70 -4.45 6.28
N ALA A 110 -31.09 -5.65 6.71
CA ALA A 110 -30.41 -6.92 6.41
C ALA A 110 -28.89 -6.88 6.68
N VAL A 111 -28.48 -6.21 7.76
CA VAL A 111 -27.08 -6.03 8.12
C VAL A 111 -26.43 -7.38 8.44
N ARG A 112 -25.28 -7.66 7.81
CA ARG A 112 -24.47 -8.85 8.00
C ARG A 112 -23.03 -8.47 8.28
N ALA A 113 -22.43 -9.10 9.29
CA ALA A 113 -21.03 -8.91 9.60
C ALA A 113 -20.16 -9.86 8.78
N LEU A 114 -19.18 -9.31 8.06
CA LEU A 114 -18.07 -10.06 7.48
C LEU A 114 -16.94 -10.18 8.50
N VAL A 115 -16.76 -9.17 9.35
CA VAL A 115 -15.80 -9.12 10.46
C VAL A 115 -16.42 -8.29 11.59
N ALA A 116 -16.27 -8.71 12.83
CA ALA A 116 -16.49 -7.87 14.01
C ALA A 116 -15.63 -8.40 15.15
N THR A 117 -14.45 -7.82 15.35
CA THR A 117 -13.47 -8.37 16.29
C THR A 117 -12.56 -7.31 16.90
N HIS A 118 -12.03 -7.61 18.07
CA HIS A 118 -10.98 -6.82 18.71
C HIS A 118 -9.61 -7.34 18.26
N ASN A 119 -8.86 -6.52 17.53
CA ASN A 119 -7.51 -6.84 17.12
C ASN A 119 -6.52 -6.48 18.23
N ARG A 120 -5.93 -7.51 18.86
CA ARG A 120 -4.96 -7.32 19.94
C ARG A 120 -3.67 -6.61 19.52
N ARG A 121 -3.22 -6.79 18.28
CA ARG A 121 -1.97 -6.20 17.78
C ARG A 121 -2.09 -4.70 17.60
N LEU A 122 -3.20 -4.26 17.01
CA LEU A 122 -3.47 -2.84 16.79
C LEU A 122 -4.17 -2.16 17.97
N ARG A 123 -4.48 -2.88 19.06
CA ARG A 123 -5.32 -2.40 20.17
C ARG A 123 -6.59 -1.69 19.67
N SER A 124 -7.17 -2.20 18.59
CA SER A 124 -8.27 -1.57 17.87
C SER A 124 -9.37 -2.59 17.58
N ALA A 125 -10.62 -2.14 17.62
CA ALA A 125 -11.76 -2.89 17.09
C ALA A 125 -11.83 -2.71 15.57
N VAL A 126 -12.04 -3.80 14.83
CA VAL A 126 -12.25 -3.80 13.39
C VAL A 126 -13.60 -4.45 13.09
N VAL A 127 -14.45 -3.72 12.37
CA VAL A 127 -15.76 -4.21 11.93
C VAL A 127 -15.91 -3.96 10.45
N VAL A 128 -16.40 -4.97 9.72
CA VAL A 128 -16.76 -4.88 8.31
C VAL A 128 -18.18 -5.39 8.16
N LEU A 129 -19.09 -4.50 7.77
CA LEU A 129 -20.51 -4.78 7.62
C LEU A 129 -20.93 -4.61 6.17
N GLN A 130 -21.92 -5.41 5.77
CA GLN A 130 -22.68 -5.20 4.55
C GLN A 130 -24.17 -5.12 4.88
N GLY A 131 -24.94 -4.36 4.11
CA GLY A 131 -26.36 -4.16 4.35
C GLY A 131 -26.99 -3.31 3.26
N TYR A 132 -28.30 -3.19 3.28
CA TYR A 132 -29.02 -2.26 2.40
C TYR A 132 -29.14 -0.90 3.07
N ASP A 133 -28.87 0.16 2.33
CA ASP A 133 -29.31 1.49 2.71
C ASP A 133 -30.84 1.64 2.56
N LYS A 134 -31.37 2.80 2.94
CA LYS A 134 -32.81 3.06 2.84
C LYS A 134 -33.34 3.04 1.40
N GLN A 135 -32.49 3.34 0.41
CA GLN A 135 -32.85 3.30 -1.00
C GLN A 135 -32.84 1.87 -1.55
N GLY A 136 -32.49 0.89 -0.72
CA GLY A 136 -32.38 -0.51 -1.12
C GLY A 136 -31.09 -0.82 -1.90
N ALA A 137 -30.12 0.09 -1.90
CA ALA A 137 -28.82 -0.17 -2.52
C ALA A 137 -27.94 -0.95 -1.55
N ALA A 138 -27.25 -1.97 -2.07
CA ALA A 138 -26.33 -2.78 -1.29
C ALA A 138 -25.04 -1.99 -1.01
N ARG A 139 -24.63 -1.95 0.26
CA ARG A 139 -23.50 -1.19 0.76
C ARG A 139 -22.53 -2.08 1.53
N LEU A 140 -21.27 -1.69 1.55
CA LEU A 140 -20.18 -2.27 2.33
C LEU A 140 -19.50 -1.15 3.11
N ALA A 141 -19.37 -1.33 4.42
CA ALA A 141 -18.77 -0.34 5.31
C ALA A 141 -17.68 -0.96 6.19
N PHE A 142 -16.61 -0.19 6.39
CA PHE A 142 -15.53 -0.50 7.32
C PHE A 142 -15.57 0.46 8.49
N PHE A 143 -15.36 -0.10 9.68
CA PHE A 143 -15.30 0.63 10.93
C PHE A 143 -14.05 0.23 11.68
N THR A 144 -13.45 1.22 12.32
CA THR A 144 -12.36 1.01 13.27
C THR A 144 -12.62 1.84 14.52
N GLY A 145 -12.10 1.39 15.66
CA GLY A 145 -12.20 2.14 16.90
C GLY A 145 -11.10 1.75 17.87
N ASP A 146 -10.84 2.60 18.86
CA ASP A 146 -9.87 2.30 19.91
C ASP A 146 -10.48 1.31 20.90
N SER A 147 -9.82 0.18 21.13
CA SER A 147 -10.37 -0.93 21.94
C SER A 147 -10.61 -0.60 23.42
N GLY A 148 -10.18 0.58 23.90
CA GLY A 148 -10.28 1.01 25.29
C GLY A 148 -11.40 2.02 25.60
N ALA A 149 -12.17 2.47 24.61
CA ALA A 149 -13.22 3.47 24.80
C ALA A 149 -14.59 2.97 24.33
N ALA A 150 -15.62 3.12 25.18
CA ALA A 150 -17.00 2.83 24.79
C ALA A 150 -17.48 3.82 23.70
N ASN A 151 -18.23 3.36 22.71
CA ASN A 151 -18.70 4.17 21.57
C ASN A 151 -17.57 4.79 20.72
N ALA A 152 -16.44 4.08 20.62
CA ALA A 152 -15.25 4.53 19.90
C ALA A 152 -15.25 4.15 18.42
N LEU A 153 -16.17 3.31 17.95
CA LEU A 153 -16.22 2.96 16.54
C LEU A 153 -16.49 4.22 15.70
N ARG A 154 -15.74 4.32 14.61
CA ARG A 154 -15.87 5.34 13.58
C ARG A 154 -16.03 4.63 12.26
N MET A 155 -17.01 5.07 11.48
CA MET A 155 -17.13 4.67 10.09
C MET A 155 -15.96 5.28 9.31
N ARG A 156 -15.26 4.45 8.56
CA ARG A 156 -14.07 4.84 7.80
C ARG A 156 -14.38 4.97 6.32
N VAL A 157 -15.14 4.01 5.79
CA VAL A 157 -15.68 4.09 4.44
C VAL A 157 -17.05 3.43 4.42
N ASP A 158 -17.92 3.98 3.59
CA ASP A 158 -19.19 3.39 3.16
C ASP A 158 -19.21 3.48 1.63
N ARG A 159 -19.22 2.33 0.95
CA ARG A 159 -19.18 2.23 -0.51
C ARG A 159 -20.22 1.23 -1.03
N PRO A 160 -20.57 1.26 -2.33
CA PRO A 160 -21.38 0.22 -2.93
C PRO A 160 -20.79 -1.17 -2.66
N ALA A 161 -21.66 -2.15 -2.39
CA ALA A 161 -21.21 -3.53 -2.27
C ALA A 161 -20.59 -4.00 -3.61
N PRO A 162 -19.44 -4.69 -3.57
CA PRO A 162 -18.78 -5.14 -4.79
C PRO A 162 -19.51 -6.34 -5.41
N ASP A 163 -19.24 -6.65 -6.68
CA ASP A 163 -19.83 -7.79 -7.39
C ASP A 163 -19.50 -9.10 -6.64
N PRO A 164 -20.50 -9.79 -6.05
CA PRO A 164 -20.22 -10.91 -5.17
C PRO A 164 -19.72 -12.16 -5.92
N VAL A 165 -19.83 -12.21 -7.24
CA VAL A 165 -19.35 -13.31 -8.09
C VAL A 165 -17.88 -13.13 -8.43
N LYS A 166 -17.43 -11.89 -8.64
CA LYS A 166 -16.05 -11.59 -9.10
C LYS A 166 -15.09 -11.25 -7.95
N THR A 167 -15.63 -10.81 -6.82
CA THR A 167 -14.81 -10.34 -5.71
C THR A 167 -14.10 -11.52 -5.03
N GLN A 168 -12.78 -11.40 -4.89
CA GLN A 168 -11.94 -12.39 -4.19
C GLN A 168 -11.45 -11.88 -2.83
N VAL A 169 -11.38 -10.56 -2.67
CA VAL A 169 -10.99 -9.87 -1.45
C VAL A 169 -11.66 -8.51 -1.41
N ILE A 170 -11.99 -8.06 -0.20
CA ILE A 170 -12.33 -6.66 0.05
C ILE A 170 -11.26 -6.06 0.94
N SER A 171 -10.92 -4.80 0.71
CA SER A 171 -9.90 -4.14 1.52
C SER A 171 -10.14 -2.66 1.77
N LEU A 172 -9.40 -2.15 2.74
CA LEU A 172 -9.25 -0.73 3.06
C LEU A 172 -7.78 -0.48 3.41
N VAL A 173 -7.14 0.47 2.74
CA VAL A 173 -5.74 0.84 2.99
C VAL A 173 -5.64 2.35 3.23
N SER A 174 -5.31 2.77 4.45
CA SER A 174 -5.30 4.19 4.80
C SER A 174 -4.41 4.56 5.99
N PRO A 175 -3.78 5.75 5.99
CA PRO A 175 -3.10 6.36 7.14
C PRO A 175 -4.04 7.05 8.13
N ARG A 176 -5.35 7.00 7.89
CA ARG A 176 -6.38 7.70 8.68
C ARG A 176 -7.35 6.72 9.36
N LEU A 177 -6.87 5.51 9.71
CA LEU A 177 -7.69 4.48 10.34
C LEU A 177 -7.94 4.69 11.84
N THR A 178 -7.27 5.62 12.51
CA THR A 178 -7.58 6.00 13.90
C THR A 178 -7.84 7.51 14.00
N GLY A 179 -8.37 7.97 15.13
CA GLY A 179 -8.79 9.37 15.30
C GLY A 179 -10.09 9.75 14.57
N ALA A 180 -10.39 11.05 14.51
CA ALA A 180 -11.59 11.58 13.85
C ALA A 180 -11.56 11.35 12.31
N GLY A 181 -12.73 11.28 11.67
CA GLY A 181 -12.82 11.12 10.22
C GLY A 181 -12.09 12.24 9.47
N GLY A 182 -11.38 11.89 8.40
CA GLY A 182 -10.58 12.83 7.58
C GLY A 182 -9.25 13.29 8.20
N VAL A 183 -9.01 13.03 9.49
CA VAL A 183 -7.76 13.41 10.16
C VAL A 183 -6.76 12.25 10.08
N VAL A 184 -5.51 12.56 9.75
CA VAL A 184 -4.41 11.57 9.80
C VAL A 184 -4.30 11.03 11.22
N SER A 185 -4.11 9.71 11.32
CA SER A 185 -3.84 9.08 12.60
C SER A 185 -2.72 9.85 13.31
N LYS A 186 -2.95 10.18 14.59
CA LYS A 186 -1.90 10.73 15.47
C LYS A 186 -1.10 9.63 16.15
N ASP A 187 -1.55 8.39 16.03
CA ASP A 187 -0.76 7.26 16.48
C ASP A 187 0.43 7.15 15.51
N GLY A 188 1.66 7.14 16.02
CA GLY A 188 2.89 7.18 15.21
C GLY A 188 3.15 5.92 14.37
N TRP A 189 2.11 5.12 14.11
CA TRP A 189 2.14 3.75 13.60
C TRP A 189 1.75 3.68 12.11
N GLY A 190 1.85 4.76 11.32
CA GLY A 190 1.82 4.65 9.85
C GLY A 190 0.45 4.43 9.17
N THR A 191 0.49 3.78 7.99
CA THR A 191 -0.68 3.37 7.19
C THR A 191 -1.17 2.02 7.67
N TYR A 192 -2.47 1.75 7.59
CA TYR A 192 -3.03 0.45 7.96
C TYR A 192 -3.75 -0.19 6.78
N ALA A 193 -3.63 -1.52 6.68
CA ALA A 193 -4.38 -2.33 5.73
C ALA A 193 -5.28 -3.32 6.47
N ILE A 194 -6.56 -3.30 6.14
CA ILE A 194 -7.56 -4.28 6.56
C ILE A 194 -8.03 -5.00 5.30
N ALA A 195 -7.86 -6.31 5.23
CA ALA A 195 -8.33 -7.09 4.09
C ALA A 195 -9.00 -8.40 4.50
N VAL A 196 -10.10 -8.72 3.84
CA VAL A 196 -10.91 -9.92 4.07
C VAL A 196 -11.03 -10.66 2.75
N ALA A 197 -10.48 -11.88 2.69
CA ALA A 197 -10.57 -12.73 1.51
C ALA A 197 -11.79 -13.65 1.53
N MET A 198 -12.15 -14.12 0.32
CA MET A 198 -13.22 -15.09 0.11
C MET A 198 -12.99 -16.39 0.89
N PRO A 199 -14.06 -17.14 1.24
CA PRO A 199 -13.95 -18.47 1.83
C PRO A 199 -13.05 -19.41 1.02
N GLY A 200 -12.31 -20.27 1.72
CA GLY A 200 -11.34 -21.21 1.14
C GLY A 200 -9.93 -20.65 0.98
N VAL A 201 -9.74 -19.32 1.05
CA VAL A 201 -8.43 -18.73 1.32
C VAL A 201 -8.08 -18.96 2.79
N THR A 202 -6.87 -19.42 3.05
CA THR A 202 -6.39 -19.69 4.41
C THR A 202 -5.46 -18.60 4.94
N ALA A 203 -4.79 -17.86 4.05
CA ALA A 203 -3.86 -16.81 4.44
C ALA A 203 -3.93 -15.64 3.45
N VAL A 204 -3.92 -14.42 3.98
CA VAL A 204 -3.83 -13.19 3.18
C VAL A 204 -2.51 -12.50 3.49
N ARG A 205 -1.87 -11.94 2.47
CA ARG A 205 -0.67 -11.11 2.60
C ARG A 205 -0.90 -9.75 1.98
N VAL A 206 -0.24 -8.76 2.55
CA VAL A 206 -0.23 -7.39 2.06
C VAL A 206 1.22 -7.01 1.76
N SER A 207 1.45 -6.37 0.63
CA SER A 207 2.76 -5.82 0.27
C SER A 207 2.56 -4.43 -0.31
N SER A 208 3.44 -3.49 -0.02
CA SER A 208 3.38 -2.15 -0.60
C SER A 208 4.68 -1.84 -1.31
N THR A 209 4.62 -1.19 -2.47
CA THR A 209 5.82 -0.73 -3.18
C THR A 209 6.47 0.47 -2.53
N ALA A 210 5.82 1.11 -1.55
CA ALA A 210 6.41 2.16 -0.73
C ALA A 210 7.62 1.69 0.12
N VAL A 211 7.74 0.38 0.39
CA VAL A 211 8.89 -0.25 1.07
C VAL A 211 9.22 -1.63 0.51
N ASP A 212 10.43 -2.15 0.77
CA ASP A 212 10.86 -3.50 0.30
C ASP A 212 10.31 -4.64 1.16
N GLU A 213 9.40 -4.32 2.07
CA GLU A 213 8.79 -5.32 2.92
C GLU A 213 7.63 -5.97 2.16
N GLU A 214 7.91 -7.12 1.55
CA GLU A 214 6.88 -8.15 1.48
C GLU A 214 6.58 -8.48 2.95
N MET A 215 5.45 -8.02 3.47
CA MET A 215 5.00 -8.42 4.80
C MET A 215 4.54 -9.87 4.69
N ILE A 216 5.53 -10.76 4.63
CA ILE A 216 5.34 -12.18 4.81
C ILE A 216 4.95 -12.29 6.27
N GLY A 217 3.64 -12.30 6.53
CA GLY A 217 3.10 -12.68 7.83
C GLY A 217 3.86 -13.91 8.31
N ASN A 218 4.23 -13.92 9.59
CA ASN A 218 5.05 -14.99 10.16
C ASN A 218 4.50 -16.34 9.66
N PRO A 219 5.31 -17.22 9.06
CA PRO A 219 4.83 -18.50 8.54
C PRO A 219 4.05 -19.32 9.58
N ASP A 220 4.27 -19.04 10.87
CA ASP A 220 3.61 -19.68 12.01
C ASP A 220 2.43 -18.89 12.60
N GLU A 221 2.06 -17.74 12.01
CA GLU A 221 0.84 -17.04 12.40
C GLU A 221 -0.42 -17.85 12.09
N PRO A 222 -1.48 -17.74 12.91
CA PRO A 222 -2.75 -18.37 12.63
C PRO A 222 -3.21 -18.01 11.22
N THR A 223 -3.39 -19.02 10.38
CA THR A 223 -3.92 -18.87 9.02
C THR A 223 -5.33 -18.30 9.11
N SER A 224 -5.47 -17.03 8.74
CA SER A 224 -6.74 -16.33 8.68
C SER A 224 -6.93 -15.71 7.31
N ARG A 225 -8.18 -15.71 6.84
CA ARG A 225 -8.59 -14.94 5.66
C ARG A 225 -8.83 -13.45 5.95
N LEU A 226 -8.70 -13.04 7.21
CA LEU A 226 -8.63 -11.65 7.64
C LEU A 226 -7.16 -11.31 7.93
N VAL A 227 -6.66 -10.24 7.32
CA VAL A 227 -5.40 -9.59 7.69
C VAL A 227 -5.70 -8.17 8.14
N VAL A 228 -5.04 -7.77 9.22
CA VAL A 228 -5.05 -6.41 9.77
C VAL A 228 -3.61 -6.12 10.11
N THR A 229 -2.98 -5.24 9.34
CA THR A 229 -1.54 -4.99 9.43
C THR A 229 -1.23 -3.52 9.29
N GLU A 230 -0.17 -3.11 9.97
CA GLU A 230 0.49 -1.83 9.80
C GLU A 230 1.36 -1.84 8.53
N LEU A 231 1.50 -0.70 7.88
CA LEU A 231 2.29 -0.41 6.72
C LEU A 231 3.00 0.94 6.93
N PRO A 232 4.11 1.21 6.24
CA PRO A 232 4.72 2.53 6.27
C PRO A 232 3.73 3.62 5.85
N LEU A 233 3.86 4.81 6.43
CA LEU A 233 2.95 5.94 6.23
C LEU A 233 2.76 6.37 4.75
N ALA A 234 3.76 6.10 3.91
CA ALA A 234 3.70 6.38 2.47
C ALA A 234 2.84 5.38 1.68
N ALA A 235 2.49 4.22 2.26
CA ALA A 235 1.65 3.23 1.59
C ALA A 235 0.22 3.77 1.42
N THR A 236 -0.38 3.45 0.27
CA THR A 236 -1.77 3.75 -0.09
C THR A 236 -2.38 2.54 -0.77
N ALA A 237 -3.70 2.53 -0.96
CA ALA A 237 -4.38 1.48 -1.73
C ALA A 237 -3.71 1.22 -3.09
N GLN A 238 -3.40 2.29 -3.83
CA GLN A 238 -2.85 2.22 -5.18
C GLN A 238 -1.42 1.63 -5.26
N THR A 239 -0.63 1.76 -4.20
CA THR A 239 0.74 1.19 -4.11
C THR A 239 0.78 -0.13 -3.35
N THR A 240 -0.38 -0.62 -2.91
CA THR A 240 -0.50 -1.84 -2.11
C THR A 240 -1.07 -2.98 -2.96
N ARG A 241 -0.57 -4.18 -2.75
CA ARG A 241 -1.09 -5.43 -3.31
C ARG A 241 -1.51 -6.37 -2.21
N ILE A 242 -2.58 -7.10 -2.47
CA ILE A 242 -3.16 -8.07 -1.56
C ILE A 242 -3.19 -9.42 -2.24
N SER A 243 -2.55 -10.40 -1.62
CA SER A 243 -2.44 -11.76 -2.14
C SER A 243 -3.16 -12.75 -1.23
N GLY A 244 -3.95 -13.64 -1.84
CA GLY A 244 -4.61 -14.75 -1.15
C GLY A 244 -3.91 -16.08 -1.40
N PHE A 245 -3.83 -16.92 -0.36
CA PHE A 245 -3.14 -18.20 -0.41
C PHE A 245 -3.92 -19.32 0.26
N ILE A 246 -3.71 -20.53 -0.24
CA ILE A 246 -4.10 -21.79 0.41
C ILE A 246 -2.82 -22.42 0.98
N LYS A 247 -2.73 -22.47 2.31
CA LYS A 247 -1.70 -23.16 3.07
C LYS A 247 -2.18 -24.60 3.27
N PRO A 248 -1.50 -25.58 2.68
CA PRO A 248 -1.84 -26.97 2.92
C PRO A 248 -1.61 -27.34 4.39
N ASN A 249 -2.45 -28.24 4.93
CA ASN A 249 -2.35 -28.73 6.32
C ASN A 249 -1.05 -29.53 6.62
N ARG A 250 -0.14 -29.68 5.65
CA ARG A 250 1.11 -30.44 5.78
C ARG A 250 2.32 -29.51 5.81
N PRO A 251 3.27 -29.71 6.73
CA PRO A 251 4.41 -28.79 6.95
C PRO A 251 5.38 -28.67 5.75
N PHE A 252 5.30 -29.55 4.75
CA PHE A 252 6.19 -29.57 3.59
C PHE A 252 5.51 -29.27 2.25
N ALA A 253 4.20 -28.98 2.23
CA ALA A 253 3.50 -28.71 0.98
C ALA A 253 3.58 -27.21 0.64
N SER A 254 3.80 -26.91 -0.64
CA SER A 254 3.95 -25.54 -1.14
C SER A 254 2.65 -24.76 -0.95
N VAL A 255 2.77 -23.51 -0.50
CA VAL A 255 1.64 -22.58 -0.44
C VAL A 255 1.20 -22.26 -1.87
N THR A 256 -0.09 -22.46 -2.17
CA THR A 256 -0.65 -22.13 -3.49
C THR A 256 -1.25 -20.73 -3.44
N LYS A 257 -0.71 -19.84 -4.27
CA LYS A 257 -1.29 -18.51 -4.47
C LYS A 257 -2.58 -18.62 -5.28
N VAL A 258 -3.62 -17.97 -4.79
CA VAL A 258 -4.96 -17.97 -5.41
C VAL A 258 -5.14 -16.73 -6.29
N PHE A 259 -4.81 -15.56 -5.73
CA PHE A 259 -4.97 -14.28 -6.39
C PHE A 259 -3.91 -13.29 -5.90
N GLU A 260 -3.71 -12.25 -6.69
CA GLU A 260 -3.09 -10.99 -6.29
C GLU A 260 -3.84 -9.85 -6.96
N VAL A 261 -4.32 -8.90 -6.17
CA VAL A 261 -5.05 -7.74 -6.66
C VAL A 261 -4.49 -6.46 -6.01
N PRO A 262 -4.66 -5.29 -6.63
CA PRO A 262 -4.38 -4.01 -5.98
C PRO A 262 -5.21 -3.84 -4.69
N GLY A 263 -4.69 -3.05 -3.74
CA GLY A 263 -5.47 -2.58 -2.61
C GLY A 263 -6.61 -1.69 -3.08
N GLU A 264 -7.70 -1.68 -2.31
CA GLU A 264 -8.89 -0.91 -2.65
C GLU A 264 -9.06 0.25 -1.67
N ASP A 265 -9.35 1.43 -2.23
CA ASP A 265 -9.80 2.68 -1.59
C ASP A 265 -9.13 3.11 -0.26
N GLY A 266 -9.06 4.42 -0.08
CA GLY A 266 -8.77 5.02 1.20
C GLY A 266 -10.04 5.27 2.03
N VAL A 267 -9.88 5.88 3.21
CA VAL A 267 -11.02 6.46 3.93
C VAL A 267 -11.42 7.80 3.32
N ALA A 268 -12.59 8.33 3.72
CA ALA A 268 -12.96 9.69 3.36
C ALA A 268 -11.88 10.70 3.78
N GLY A 269 -11.45 11.55 2.84
CA GLY A 269 -10.31 12.47 3.00
C GLY A 269 -8.97 11.96 2.47
N ASP A 270 -8.86 10.68 2.09
CA ASP A 270 -7.71 10.19 1.33
C ASP A 270 -7.78 10.66 -0.14
N ALA A 271 -6.61 10.83 -0.75
CA ALA A 271 -6.54 11.04 -2.20
C ALA A 271 -7.20 9.86 -2.93
N ARG A 272 -7.95 10.19 -3.98
CA ARG A 272 -8.64 9.22 -4.82
C ARG A 272 -7.75 8.85 -6.00
N ALA A 273 -7.78 7.59 -6.39
CA ALA A 273 -7.11 7.09 -7.58
C ALA A 273 -8.13 7.04 -8.73
N VAL A 274 -8.01 7.96 -9.70
CA VAL A 274 -8.86 7.99 -10.88
C VAL A 274 -8.23 7.10 -11.96
N PRO A 275 -8.88 6.00 -12.38
CA PRO A 275 -8.32 5.13 -13.41
C PRO A 275 -8.26 5.87 -14.75
N ALA A 276 -7.17 5.67 -15.49
CA ALA A 276 -6.96 6.21 -16.82
C ALA A 276 -6.32 5.16 -17.74
N GLU A 277 -6.67 5.22 -19.02
CA GLU A 277 -6.15 4.36 -20.08
C GLU A 277 -5.17 5.13 -20.95
N VAL A 278 -4.06 4.49 -21.33
CA VAL A 278 -3.05 5.09 -22.21
C VAL A 278 -3.51 4.93 -23.65
N VAL A 279 -3.73 6.04 -24.34
CA VAL A 279 -4.20 6.08 -25.73
C VAL A 279 -3.02 6.16 -26.70
N SER A 280 -2.02 6.96 -26.37
CA SER A 280 -0.83 7.09 -27.20
C SER A 280 0.38 7.53 -26.37
N ARG A 281 1.56 7.38 -26.97
CA ARG A 281 2.82 7.82 -26.39
C ARG A 281 3.59 8.63 -27.41
N ASN A 282 4.15 9.74 -26.96
CA ASN A 282 5.04 10.58 -27.74
C ASN A 282 6.37 10.78 -26.99
N GLY A 283 7.26 9.79 -27.10
CA GLY A 283 8.57 9.80 -26.44
C GLY A 283 8.47 9.93 -24.92
N GLU A 284 8.62 11.15 -24.43
CA GLU A 284 8.63 11.55 -23.01
C GLU A 284 7.25 11.78 -22.40
N GLN A 285 6.19 11.78 -23.22
CA GLN A 285 4.82 12.02 -22.78
C GLN A 285 3.91 10.84 -23.12
N VAL A 286 2.87 10.66 -22.31
CA VAL A 286 1.75 9.76 -22.61
C VAL A 286 0.44 10.54 -22.61
N VAL A 287 -0.42 10.22 -23.58
CA VAL A 287 -1.79 10.73 -23.66
C VAL A 287 -2.71 9.69 -23.03
N VAL A 288 -3.56 10.14 -22.12
CA VAL A 288 -4.49 9.27 -21.41
C VAL A 288 -5.92 9.75 -21.52
N THR A 289 -6.84 8.81 -21.39
CA THR A 289 -8.28 9.07 -21.21
C THR A 289 -8.73 8.60 -19.84
N PHE A 290 -9.60 9.37 -19.19
CA PHE A 290 -10.19 9.06 -17.89
C PHE A 290 -11.67 9.46 -17.85
N PRO A 291 -12.46 8.90 -16.92
CA PRO A 291 -13.86 9.29 -16.76
C PRO A 291 -13.98 10.80 -16.55
N LYS A 292 -15.04 11.42 -17.10
CA LYS A 292 -15.25 12.87 -16.97
C LYS A 292 -15.61 13.25 -15.53
N ASN A 293 -15.38 14.51 -15.18
CA ASN A 293 -15.75 15.12 -13.90
C ASN A 293 -15.10 14.48 -12.66
N GLN A 294 -13.86 13.97 -12.79
CA GLN A 294 -13.15 13.29 -11.70
C GLN A 294 -12.16 14.17 -10.92
N GLY A 295 -12.17 15.49 -11.14
CA GLY A 295 -11.25 16.40 -10.44
C GLY A 295 -9.79 16.29 -10.89
N VAL A 296 -9.53 15.72 -12.07
CA VAL A 296 -8.20 15.65 -12.68
C VAL A 296 -7.72 17.06 -13.07
N ARG A 297 -6.50 17.42 -12.67
CA ARG A 297 -5.89 18.75 -12.84
C ARG A 297 -4.38 18.63 -13.12
N PRO A 298 -3.77 19.62 -13.81
CA PRO A 298 -2.33 19.71 -13.92
C PRO A 298 -1.64 19.68 -12.55
N GLY A 299 -0.46 19.07 -12.49
CA GLY A 299 0.33 18.94 -11.27
C GLY A 299 0.11 17.64 -10.49
N GLN A 300 -0.99 16.93 -10.75
CA GLN A 300 -1.30 15.65 -10.08
C GLN A 300 -0.38 14.53 -10.53
N LEU A 301 -0.12 13.57 -9.63
CA LEU A 301 0.73 12.42 -9.94
C LEU A 301 -0.05 11.33 -10.67
N ALA A 302 0.60 10.73 -11.65
CA ALA A 302 0.14 9.55 -12.35
C ALA A 302 0.96 8.35 -11.86
N VAL A 303 0.29 7.30 -11.39
CA VAL A 303 0.90 6.17 -10.69
C VAL A 303 0.38 4.84 -11.20
N VAL A 304 1.18 3.81 -11.01
CA VAL A 304 0.76 2.40 -11.09
C VAL A 304 1.15 1.71 -9.78
N ALA A 305 0.78 0.44 -9.62
CA ALA A 305 1.13 -0.31 -8.42
C ALA A 305 2.65 -0.34 -8.16
N GLU A 306 3.45 -0.34 -9.23
CA GLU A 306 4.91 -0.40 -9.24
C GLU A 306 5.59 0.93 -8.87
N GLY A 307 4.88 2.06 -8.92
CA GLY A 307 5.44 3.37 -8.58
C GLY A 307 4.93 4.52 -9.45
N LEU A 308 5.71 5.59 -9.49
CA LEU A 308 5.37 6.82 -10.19
C LEU A 308 5.61 6.68 -11.69
N VAL A 309 4.58 6.98 -12.49
CA VAL A 309 4.67 7.07 -13.95
C VAL A 309 5.13 8.45 -14.37
N GLY A 310 4.55 9.49 -13.77
CA GLY A 310 4.77 10.87 -14.19
C GLY A 310 3.86 11.86 -13.48
N ARG A 311 3.71 13.04 -14.10
CA ARG A 311 2.84 14.13 -13.62
C ARG A 311 1.94 14.61 -14.73
N VAL A 312 0.68 14.88 -14.40
CA VAL A 312 -0.28 15.48 -15.33
C VAL A 312 0.20 16.87 -15.72
N ALA A 313 0.49 17.05 -17.00
CA ALA A 313 0.96 18.31 -17.60
C ALA A 313 -0.22 19.18 -18.04
N THR A 314 -1.14 18.58 -18.80
CA THR A 314 -2.33 19.28 -19.33
C THR A 314 -3.57 18.41 -19.24
N VAL A 315 -4.73 19.04 -19.19
CA VAL A 315 -6.03 18.37 -19.05
C VAL A 315 -7.04 19.00 -19.99
N ASP A 316 -7.70 18.19 -20.80
CA ASP A 316 -8.96 18.52 -21.48
C ASP A 316 -10.11 17.88 -20.70
N ALA A 317 -10.73 18.66 -19.82
CA ALA A 317 -11.82 18.19 -18.97
C ALA A 317 -13.11 17.90 -19.76
N VAL A 318 -13.27 18.48 -20.96
CA VAL A 318 -14.47 18.28 -21.81
C VAL A 318 -14.41 16.90 -22.45
N ARG A 319 -13.23 16.50 -22.92
CA ARG A 319 -13.00 15.18 -23.53
C ARG A 319 -12.71 14.09 -22.50
N GLY A 320 -12.21 14.46 -21.32
CA GLY A 320 -11.70 13.49 -20.35
C GLY A 320 -10.34 12.97 -20.80
N GLU A 321 -9.51 13.85 -21.35
CA GLU A 321 -8.18 13.55 -21.88
C GLU A 321 -7.12 14.33 -21.10
N GLY A 322 -5.92 13.76 -21.00
CA GLY A 322 -4.79 14.43 -20.36
C GLY A 322 -3.46 14.01 -20.97
N ILE A 323 -2.46 14.88 -20.79
CA ILE A 323 -1.07 14.60 -21.13
C ILE A 323 -0.31 14.45 -19.83
N ILE A 324 0.49 13.40 -19.71
CA ILE A 324 1.35 13.13 -18.56
C ILE A 324 2.80 13.19 -19.04
N ASP A 325 3.59 14.05 -18.40
CA ASP A 325 5.04 14.04 -18.53
C ASP A 325 5.58 12.87 -17.71
N LEU A 326 6.24 11.92 -18.39
CA LEU A 326 6.85 10.77 -17.74
C LEU A 326 7.96 11.22 -16.79
N VAL A 327 8.25 10.44 -15.75
CA VAL A 327 9.32 10.75 -14.78
C VAL A 327 10.69 11.01 -15.43
N THR A 328 10.94 10.42 -16.59
CA THR A 328 12.19 10.61 -17.36
C THR A 328 12.17 11.84 -18.27
N SER A 329 11.06 12.56 -18.40
CA SER A 329 10.94 13.74 -19.27
C SER A 329 11.78 14.92 -18.77
N THR A 330 12.29 15.75 -19.68
CA THR A 330 13.02 16.97 -19.30
C THR A 330 12.16 17.98 -18.53
N GLU A 331 10.84 17.96 -18.74
CA GLU A 331 9.89 18.81 -18.03
C GLU A 331 9.54 18.28 -16.63
N PHE A 332 9.88 17.02 -16.34
CA PHE A 332 9.59 16.41 -15.05
C PHE A 332 10.58 16.87 -13.98
N THR A 333 10.07 17.56 -12.96
CA THR A 333 10.83 17.98 -11.77
C THR A 333 10.04 17.81 -10.48
N GLY A 334 10.71 17.66 -9.35
CA GLY A 334 10.01 17.70 -8.06
C GLY A 334 10.93 17.55 -6.85
N GLN A 335 10.36 17.80 -5.68
CA GLN A 335 11.03 17.52 -4.41
C GLN A 335 10.87 16.04 -4.06
N VAL A 336 11.92 15.46 -3.51
CA VAL A 336 11.98 14.03 -3.16
C VAL A 336 12.75 13.82 -1.86
N TYR A 337 12.61 12.64 -1.29
CA TYR A 337 13.44 12.20 -0.17
C TYR A 337 13.67 10.69 -0.21
N THR A 338 14.77 10.21 0.39
CA THR A 338 15.00 8.77 0.51
C THR A 338 14.09 8.15 1.56
N ASN A 339 13.58 6.95 1.31
CA ASN A 339 12.61 6.30 2.20
C ASN A 339 13.10 5.93 3.61
N ILE A 340 14.41 5.68 3.79
CA ILE A 340 14.98 5.22 5.08
C ILE A 340 15.56 6.41 5.84
N SER A 341 16.57 7.06 5.26
CA SER A 341 17.33 8.11 5.93
C SER A 341 16.68 9.49 5.82
N ASN A 342 15.51 9.60 5.17
CA ASN A 342 14.81 10.87 4.89
C ASN A 342 15.72 11.96 4.31
N VAL A 343 16.75 11.57 3.56
CA VAL A 343 17.67 12.51 2.91
C VAL A 343 16.90 13.27 1.84
N PRO A 344 16.77 14.61 1.97
CA PRO A 344 16.04 15.42 1.01
C PRO A 344 16.84 15.61 -0.28
N GLY A 345 16.14 15.95 -1.36
CA GLY A 345 16.74 16.39 -2.61
C GLY A 345 15.67 16.82 -3.62
N SER A 346 16.11 17.15 -4.82
CA SER A 346 15.23 17.38 -5.97
C SER A 346 15.45 16.31 -7.01
N VAL A 347 14.47 16.05 -7.85
CA VAL A 347 14.60 15.13 -8.98
C VAL A 347 14.33 15.85 -10.29
N ARG A 348 15.04 15.46 -11.34
CA ARG A 348 14.82 15.92 -12.72
C ARG A 348 14.92 14.75 -13.69
N GLY A 349 14.03 14.69 -14.69
CA GLY A 349 14.19 13.81 -15.85
C GLY A 349 15.13 14.42 -16.89
N THR A 350 15.85 13.59 -17.63
CA THR A 350 16.87 14.05 -18.60
C THR A 350 16.55 13.66 -20.04
N GLY A 351 15.29 13.32 -20.33
CA GLY A 351 14.84 12.78 -21.61
C GLY A 351 15.14 11.29 -21.83
N GLY A 352 15.44 10.57 -20.75
CA GLY A 352 15.76 9.13 -20.81
C GLY A 352 16.30 8.55 -19.51
N LYS A 353 16.74 9.42 -18.58
CA LYS A 353 17.13 9.04 -17.22
C LYS A 353 16.41 9.89 -16.20
N LEU A 354 16.54 9.49 -14.95
CA LEU A 354 16.04 10.20 -13.78
C LEU A 354 17.23 10.45 -12.84
N VAL A 355 17.38 11.66 -12.33
CA VAL A 355 18.50 12.02 -11.45
C VAL A 355 17.99 12.73 -10.21
N MET A 356 18.42 12.27 -9.03
CA MET A 356 18.29 13.02 -7.78
C MET A 356 19.47 13.98 -7.66
N GLU A 357 19.19 15.24 -7.43
CA GLU A 357 20.13 16.36 -7.33
C GLU A 357 19.95 17.06 -5.97
N ASN A 358 20.89 17.96 -5.64
CA ASN A 358 20.88 18.77 -4.41
C ASN A 358 20.87 17.91 -3.12
N ILE A 359 21.54 16.77 -3.16
CA ILE A 359 21.69 15.89 -2.00
C ILE A 359 22.65 16.56 -1.00
N PRO A 360 22.28 16.73 0.28
CA PRO A 360 23.16 17.28 1.32
C PRO A 360 24.49 16.53 1.40
N ALA A 361 25.57 17.24 1.78
CA ALA A 361 26.91 16.65 1.84
C ALA A 361 26.98 15.45 2.80
N ASP A 362 26.30 15.57 3.95
CA ASP A 362 26.12 14.58 5.01
C ASP A 362 24.99 13.57 4.75
N GLY A 363 24.22 13.75 3.66
CA GLY A 363 23.12 12.85 3.32
C GLY A 363 23.60 11.56 2.68
N ASP A 364 23.55 10.43 3.39
CA ASP A 364 23.91 9.13 2.84
C ASP A 364 22.78 8.55 1.97
N VAL A 365 23.10 8.27 0.69
CA VAL A 365 22.21 7.54 -0.22
C VAL A 365 22.93 6.29 -0.66
N TYR A 366 22.34 5.13 -0.40
CA TYR A 366 22.89 3.83 -0.76
C TYR A 366 22.20 3.30 -2.01
N GLN A 367 22.92 2.47 -2.76
CA GLN A 367 22.38 1.73 -3.88
C GLN A 367 21.09 1.03 -3.46
N THR A 368 20.09 1.05 -4.33
CA THR A 368 18.74 0.49 -4.14
C THR A 368 17.82 1.25 -3.18
N ASN A 369 18.30 2.29 -2.48
CA ASN A 369 17.40 3.17 -1.70
C ASN A 369 16.27 3.67 -2.59
N ARG A 370 15.04 3.58 -2.08
CA ARG A 370 13.92 4.20 -2.77
C ARG A 370 13.99 5.70 -2.56
N VAL A 371 13.67 6.40 -3.63
CA VAL A 371 13.38 7.82 -3.59
C VAL A 371 11.87 7.97 -3.70
N LEU A 372 11.30 8.72 -2.76
CA LEU A 372 9.87 8.97 -2.63
C LEU A 372 9.58 10.40 -3.07
N MET A 373 8.51 10.58 -3.86
CA MET A 373 7.97 11.88 -4.20
C MET A 373 6.68 12.11 -3.40
N PRO A 374 6.57 13.21 -2.63
CA PRO A 374 5.32 13.61 -1.99
C PRO A 374 4.16 13.70 -2.98
N ASP A 375 3.00 13.16 -2.61
CA ASP A 375 1.77 13.30 -3.40
C ASP A 375 1.11 14.66 -3.09
N PRO A 376 1.03 15.60 -4.05
CA PRO A 376 0.40 16.89 -3.85
C PRO A 376 -1.11 16.78 -3.59
N SER A 377 -1.72 15.60 -3.82
CA SER A 377 -3.11 15.34 -3.48
C SER A 377 -3.33 15.01 -1.99
N GLN A 378 -2.24 14.90 -1.21
CA GLN A 378 -2.27 14.60 0.21
C GLN A 378 -1.92 15.84 1.04
N GLN A 379 -2.43 15.88 2.27
CA GLN A 379 -2.19 17.00 3.20
C GLN A 379 -0.80 16.96 3.86
N SER A 380 -0.09 15.83 3.76
CA SER A 380 1.23 15.61 4.35
C SER A 380 2.19 15.10 3.30
N ASN A 381 3.41 15.63 3.28
CA ASN A 381 4.44 15.23 2.32
C ASN A 381 4.93 13.78 2.49
N GLN A 382 4.59 13.14 3.62
CA GLN A 382 4.93 11.74 3.89
C GLN A 382 3.80 10.79 3.55
N VAL A 383 2.55 11.24 3.64
CA VAL A 383 1.37 10.42 3.40
C VAL A 383 1.21 10.24 1.89
N GLY A 384 1.10 9.00 1.45
CA GLY A 384 0.91 8.68 0.04
C GLY A 384 2.07 9.04 -0.89
N ALA A 385 3.24 9.33 -0.34
CA ALA A 385 4.43 9.55 -1.14
C ALA A 385 4.74 8.30 -1.99
N VAL A 386 5.03 8.53 -3.28
CA VAL A 386 5.13 7.47 -4.27
C VAL A 386 6.59 7.21 -4.60
N THR A 387 6.96 5.94 -4.73
CA THR A 387 8.30 5.58 -5.19
C THR A 387 8.49 6.01 -6.63
N ILE A 388 9.43 6.92 -6.86
CA ILE A 388 9.78 7.36 -8.22
C ILE A 388 10.88 6.49 -8.85
N GLY A 389 11.77 5.96 -8.02
CA GLY A 389 12.88 5.17 -8.49
C GLY A 389 13.77 4.70 -7.36
N ARG A 390 14.85 4.04 -7.74
CA ARG A 390 15.89 3.56 -6.83
C ARG A 390 17.24 4.14 -7.20
N ALA A 391 18.04 4.50 -6.20
CA ALA A 391 19.43 4.87 -6.41
C ALA A 391 20.18 3.74 -7.13
N SER A 392 20.80 4.06 -8.26
CA SER A 392 21.51 3.07 -9.09
C SER A 392 22.90 2.71 -8.53
N ALA A 393 23.45 3.56 -7.65
CA ALA A 393 24.72 3.38 -6.94
C ALA A 393 24.71 4.08 -5.57
N ASP A 394 25.69 3.76 -4.72
CA ASP A 394 25.97 4.53 -3.50
C ASP A 394 26.42 5.95 -3.87
N LYS A 395 26.00 6.94 -3.08
CA LYS A 395 26.46 8.33 -3.23
C LYS A 395 27.95 8.40 -2.92
N ALA A 396 28.73 8.84 -3.90
CA ALA A 396 30.15 9.12 -3.65
C ALA A 396 30.31 10.30 -2.67
N ALA A 397 31.39 10.28 -1.88
CA ALA A 397 31.71 11.37 -0.96
C ALA A 397 31.80 12.71 -1.72
N GLY A 398 31.07 13.72 -1.24
CA GLY A 398 31.01 15.05 -1.86
C GLY A 398 30.14 15.16 -3.13
N ALA A 399 29.58 14.05 -3.64
CA ALA A 399 28.64 14.10 -4.75
C ALA A 399 27.30 14.69 -4.29
N THR A 400 26.73 15.56 -5.12
CA THR A 400 25.41 16.18 -4.91
C THR A 400 24.31 15.55 -5.75
N MET A 401 24.66 14.52 -6.54
CA MET A 401 23.76 13.85 -7.47
C MET A 401 23.90 12.33 -7.44
N VAL A 402 22.78 11.65 -7.67
CA VAL A 402 22.70 10.18 -7.83
C VAL A 402 21.70 9.88 -8.94
N GLU A 403 22.09 9.02 -9.88
CA GLU A 403 21.16 8.52 -10.92
C GLU A 403 20.14 7.57 -10.28
N LEU A 404 18.90 7.65 -10.76
CA LEU A 404 17.80 6.81 -10.31
C LEU A 404 17.34 5.89 -11.44
N THR A 405 17.05 4.64 -11.10
CA THR A 405 16.33 3.71 -11.98
C THR A 405 14.84 3.76 -11.65
N PRO A 406 13.96 4.18 -12.58
CA PRO A 406 12.51 4.12 -12.37
C PRO A 406 12.05 2.71 -12.00
N THR A 407 11.09 2.60 -11.09
CA THR A 407 10.53 1.29 -10.70
C THR A 407 9.47 0.78 -11.66
N VAL A 408 8.89 1.68 -12.45
CA VAL A 408 7.84 1.38 -13.42
C VAL A 408 8.46 1.10 -14.79
N ASP A 409 7.97 0.06 -15.46
CA ASP A 409 8.25 -0.13 -16.88
C ASP A 409 7.45 0.88 -17.71
N LEU A 410 8.07 2.05 -17.93
CA LEU A 410 7.45 3.12 -18.69
C LEU A 410 7.24 2.74 -20.15
N ALA A 411 7.93 1.73 -20.69
CA ALA A 411 7.87 1.32 -22.10
C ALA A 411 6.51 0.74 -22.48
N HIS A 412 5.92 -0.07 -21.59
CA HIS A 412 4.74 -0.90 -21.87
C HIS A 412 3.51 -0.48 -21.05
N LEU A 413 3.38 0.81 -20.75
CA LEU A 413 2.25 1.35 -20.00
C LEU A 413 0.95 1.29 -20.83
N THR A 414 -0.05 0.58 -20.32
CA THR A 414 -1.40 0.51 -20.92
C THR A 414 -2.46 1.21 -20.09
N SER A 415 -2.26 1.30 -18.78
CA SER A 415 -3.17 1.96 -17.84
C SER A 415 -2.40 2.52 -16.66
N LEU A 416 -3.01 3.50 -15.99
CA LEU A 416 -2.49 4.13 -14.79
C LEU A 416 -3.63 4.70 -13.96
N SER A 417 -3.30 5.20 -12.77
CA SER A 417 -4.23 5.96 -11.93
C SER A 417 -3.70 7.37 -11.71
N ILE A 418 -4.57 8.36 -11.82
CA ILE A 418 -4.26 9.76 -11.49
C ILE A 418 -4.70 10.01 -10.05
N MET A 419 -3.76 10.40 -9.19
CA MET A 419 -4.03 10.74 -7.81
C MET A 419 -4.67 12.12 -7.74
N THR A 420 -5.91 12.19 -7.28
CA THR A 420 -6.65 13.44 -7.10
C THR A 420 -6.91 13.69 -5.61
N PRO A 421 -6.95 14.94 -5.15
CA PRO A 421 -7.41 15.26 -3.80
C PRO A 421 -8.82 14.71 -3.56
N PHE A 422 -9.17 14.51 -2.29
CA PHE A 422 -10.56 14.28 -1.94
C PHE A 422 -11.41 15.48 -2.39
N ALA A 423 -12.52 15.21 -3.09
CA ALA A 423 -13.46 16.27 -3.46
C ALA A 423 -14.25 16.69 -2.22
N ASP A 424 -14.18 17.98 -1.87
CA ASP A 424 -15.03 18.61 -0.84
C ASP A 424 -16.52 18.56 -1.21
#